data_AF-A0A4Y1R4M8-F1
#
_entry.id   AF-A0A4Y1R4M8-F1
#
_cell.length_a   1.000
_cell.length_b   1.000
_cell.length_c   1.000
_cell.angle_alpha   90.00
_cell.angle_beta   90.00
_cell.angle_gamma   90.00
#
_symmetry.space_group_name_H-M   'P 1'
#
loop_
_entity.id
_entity.type
_entity.pdbx_description
1 polymer ?
#
loop_
_entity_poly.entity_id
_entity_poly.type
_entity_poly.pdbx_seq_one_letter_code
_entity_poly.pdbx_strand_id
1 'polypeptide(L)'
;MGELSDDGPDDWESLDASAAHIANLLSTEPADGRYGNGNPYPLNLRAVVGLSGWLPGARTLRNKIEGSHEAARRAASLPILQCHGKNDDVVPYKYGEKSVNSLNSAGFRYLTFKPLDGLGHYTIPKEMNEVSSWLSARLGLEGYRS
;
A
#
# COMPACT_ATOMS: atom_id res chain seq x y z
N MET A 1 -29.44 11.07 -11.82
CA MET A 1 -28.39 11.90 -12.45
C MET A 1 -27.62 12.59 -11.36
N GLY A 2 -26.30 12.42 -11.38
CA GLY A 2 -25.37 12.87 -10.34
C GLY A 2 -24.07 12.10 -10.50
N GLU A 3 -23.50 12.14 -11.71
CA GLU A 3 -22.14 11.68 -11.96
C GLU A 3 -21.20 12.60 -11.17
N LEU A 4 -20.54 12.04 -10.16
CA LEU A 4 -19.47 12.73 -9.45
C LEU A 4 -18.23 12.62 -10.33
N SER A 5 -17.73 13.78 -10.79
CA SER A 5 -16.65 13.93 -11.75
C SER A 5 -15.40 13.13 -11.36
N ASP A 6 -15.02 12.25 -12.29
CA ASP A 6 -13.91 11.30 -12.27
C ASP A 6 -12.61 11.96 -12.73
N ASP A 7 -12.21 13.07 -12.12
CA ASP A 7 -10.97 13.78 -12.48
C ASP A 7 -10.05 13.90 -11.25
N GLY A 8 -9.31 12.81 -10.99
CA GLY A 8 -8.01 12.94 -10.34
C GLY A 8 -6.98 13.20 -11.44
N PRO A 9 -6.02 14.14 -11.27
CA PRO A 9 -5.08 14.47 -12.32
C PRO A 9 -4.21 13.27 -12.69
N ASP A 10 -4.19 12.93 -13.98
CA ASP A 10 -3.40 11.84 -14.58
C ASP A 10 -1.89 12.17 -14.72
N ASP A 11 -1.41 13.30 -14.19
CA ASP A 11 -0.06 13.81 -14.48
C ASP A 11 0.84 13.99 -13.24
N TRP A 12 1.40 12.90 -12.70
CA TRP A 12 2.45 12.94 -11.64
C TRP A 12 3.73 12.15 -11.99
N GLU A 13 4.15 12.16 -13.26
CA GLU A 13 5.26 11.38 -13.85
C GLU A 13 6.65 11.41 -13.16
N SER A 14 6.85 12.08 -12.02
CA SER A 14 8.13 12.09 -11.30
C SER A 14 8.13 11.53 -9.87
N LEU A 15 6.97 11.15 -9.31
CA LEU A 15 6.87 10.41 -8.02
C LEU A 15 6.39 8.96 -8.20
N ASP A 16 6.11 8.56 -9.44
CA ASP A 16 5.46 7.32 -9.79
C ASP A 16 6.40 6.10 -9.77
N ALA A 17 7.72 6.29 -9.82
CA ALA A 17 8.64 5.16 -9.93
C ALA A 17 8.72 4.30 -8.65
N SER A 18 8.42 4.83 -7.46
CA SER A 18 8.40 4.06 -6.20
C SER A 18 6.98 3.78 -5.71
N ALA A 19 6.04 4.71 -5.89
CA ALA A 19 4.63 4.50 -5.57
C ALA A 19 3.92 3.58 -6.58
N ALA A 20 4.10 3.79 -7.91
CA ALA A 20 3.66 2.81 -8.89
C ALA A 20 4.51 1.54 -8.86
N HIS A 21 5.74 1.55 -8.36
CA HIS A 21 6.49 0.30 -8.13
C HIS A 21 5.99 -0.48 -6.93
N ILE A 22 5.60 0.17 -5.82
CA ILE A 22 4.94 -0.46 -4.67
C ILE A 22 3.51 -0.88 -5.03
N ALA A 23 2.80 -0.10 -5.83
CA ALA A 23 1.47 -0.44 -6.30
C ALA A 23 1.50 -1.49 -7.41
N ASN A 24 2.54 -1.54 -8.23
CA ASN A 24 2.81 -2.70 -9.08
C ASN A 24 3.21 -3.88 -8.20
N LEU A 25 4.05 -3.73 -7.18
CA LEU A 25 4.34 -4.78 -6.18
C LEU A 25 3.06 -5.38 -5.58
N LEU A 26 2.12 -4.52 -5.18
CA LEU A 26 0.86 -4.90 -4.54
C LEU A 26 -0.22 -5.36 -5.53
N SER A 27 -0.21 -4.83 -6.77
CA SER A 27 -1.22 -5.12 -7.81
C SER A 27 -0.74 -6.06 -8.91
N THR A 28 0.54 -6.42 -8.94
CA THR A 28 1.19 -7.35 -9.87
C THR A 28 1.94 -8.46 -9.15
N GLU A 29 1.55 -8.76 -7.91
CA GLU A 29 1.74 -10.06 -7.29
C GLU A 29 0.53 -10.95 -7.62
N PRO A 30 0.42 -11.58 -8.81
CA PRO A 30 -0.52 -12.66 -8.99
C PRO A 30 0.02 -13.87 -8.25
N ALA A 31 -0.89 -14.69 -7.79
CA ALA A 31 -0.71 -16.04 -7.27
C ALA A 31 0.47 -16.83 -7.82
N ASP A 32 0.73 -16.71 -9.13
CA ASP A 32 1.76 -17.49 -9.82
C ASP A 32 3.15 -16.84 -9.77
N GLY A 33 3.30 -15.69 -9.09
CA GLY A 33 4.52 -14.91 -8.99
C GLY A 33 4.95 -14.41 -10.36
N ARG A 34 4.14 -13.56 -11.02
CA ARG A 34 4.42 -13.03 -12.37
C ARG A 34 3.94 -11.58 -12.55
N TYR A 35 4.67 -10.71 -13.23
CA TYR A 35 4.17 -9.38 -13.62
C TYR A 35 2.97 -9.46 -14.59
N GLY A 36 2.28 -8.34 -14.81
CA GLY A 36 1.18 -8.25 -15.79
C GLY A 36 1.57 -8.55 -17.24
N ASN A 37 2.87 -8.58 -17.55
CA ASN A 37 3.43 -8.99 -18.85
C ASN A 37 3.78 -10.50 -18.90
N GLY A 38 3.48 -11.27 -17.86
CA GLY A 38 3.71 -12.71 -17.78
C GLY A 38 5.11 -13.14 -17.28
N ASN A 39 6.06 -12.20 -17.10
CA ASN A 39 7.39 -12.52 -16.56
C ASN A 39 7.30 -12.91 -15.08
N PRO A 40 8.11 -13.85 -14.57
CA PRO A 40 8.10 -14.19 -13.16
C PRO A 40 8.49 -13.01 -12.27
N TYR A 41 7.75 -12.85 -11.19
CA TYR A 41 8.04 -11.97 -10.06
C TYR A 41 8.77 -12.81 -9.00
N PRO A 42 10.09 -12.62 -8.82
CA PRO A 42 10.90 -13.54 -8.04
C PRO A 42 10.90 -13.25 -6.53
N LEU A 43 10.29 -12.15 -6.08
CA LEU A 43 10.38 -11.71 -4.70
C LEU A 43 9.21 -12.22 -3.87
N ASN A 44 9.50 -12.72 -2.68
CA ASN A 44 8.48 -12.99 -1.67
C ASN A 44 8.44 -11.83 -0.67
N LEU A 45 7.47 -10.93 -0.84
CA LEU A 45 7.30 -9.79 0.05
C LEU A 45 6.85 -10.26 1.44
N ARG A 46 7.53 -9.79 2.48
CA ARG A 46 7.23 -10.15 3.87
C ARG A 46 6.43 -9.09 4.63
N ALA A 47 6.47 -7.84 4.17
CA ALA A 47 5.72 -6.72 4.71
C ALA A 47 5.75 -5.55 3.71
N VAL A 48 4.77 -4.65 3.79
CA VAL A 48 4.72 -3.40 3.02
C VAL A 48 4.43 -2.23 3.94
N VAL A 49 5.12 -1.10 3.72
CA VAL A 49 4.89 0.17 4.41
C VAL A 49 4.63 1.24 3.35
N GLY A 50 3.51 1.95 3.46
CA GLY A 50 3.19 3.13 2.64
C GLY A 50 3.09 4.37 3.53
N LEU A 51 3.85 5.41 3.20
CA LEU A 51 3.83 6.69 3.92
C LEU A 51 3.32 7.77 2.97
N SER A 52 2.33 8.55 3.42
CA SER A 52 1.81 9.74 2.71
C SER A 52 1.52 9.51 1.22
N GLY A 53 0.92 8.36 0.89
CA GLY A 53 0.72 7.92 -0.49
C GLY A 53 -0.68 7.38 -0.76
N TRP A 54 -0.88 6.87 -1.98
CA TRP A 54 -2.13 6.25 -2.42
C TRP A 54 -1.88 4.90 -3.10
N LEU A 55 -2.96 4.17 -3.39
CA LEU A 55 -2.94 2.90 -4.11
C LEU A 55 -3.30 3.10 -5.60
N PRO A 56 -2.32 3.07 -6.50
CA PRO A 56 -2.54 2.91 -7.93
C PRO A 56 -3.27 1.62 -8.29
N GLY A 57 -4.01 1.65 -9.40
CA GLY A 57 -4.67 0.46 -9.95
C GLY A 57 -5.79 -0.13 -9.09
N ALA A 58 -6.25 0.59 -8.05
CA ALA A 58 -7.27 0.15 -7.10
C ALA A 58 -8.53 -0.42 -7.76
N ARG A 59 -8.97 0.15 -8.90
CA ARG A 59 -10.14 -0.30 -9.68
C ARG A 59 -10.03 -1.77 -10.13
N THR A 60 -8.81 -2.23 -10.42
CA THR A 60 -8.56 -3.59 -10.97
C THR A 60 -8.05 -4.58 -9.93
N LEU A 61 -7.63 -4.10 -8.75
CA LEU A 61 -6.94 -4.91 -7.74
C LEU A 61 -7.76 -6.12 -7.33
N ARG A 62 -9.05 -5.93 -6.99
CA ARG A 62 -9.92 -7.03 -6.54
C ARG A 62 -10.02 -8.16 -7.58
N ASN A 63 -10.26 -7.81 -8.84
CA ASN A 63 -10.37 -8.79 -9.92
C ASN A 63 -9.07 -9.58 -10.10
N LYS A 64 -7.91 -8.92 -9.95
CA LYS A 64 -6.60 -9.58 -10.02
C LYS A 64 -6.37 -10.56 -8.86
N ILE A 65 -6.80 -10.22 -7.65
CA ILE A 65 -6.67 -11.10 -6.47
C ILE A 65 -7.66 -12.27 -6.54
N GLU A 66 -8.92 -12.02 -6.88
CA GLU A 66 -9.95 -13.07 -6.99
C GLU A 66 -9.66 -14.06 -8.14
N GLY A 67 -8.92 -13.62 -9.16
CA GLY A 67 -8.48 -14.45 -10.27
C GLY A 67 -7.55 -15.60 -9.88
N SER A 68 -7.04 -15.64 -8.64
CA SER A 68 -6.28 -16.81 -8.18
C SER A 68 -6.21 -17.03 -6.67
N HIS A 69 -6.40 -18.29 -6.26
CA HIS A 69 -6.40 -18.72 -4.86
C HIS A 69 -5.12 -18.40 -4.10
N GLU A 70 -3.95 -18.50 -4.75
CA GLU A 70 -2.69 -18.20 -4.08
C GLU A 70 -2.52 -16.68 -3.86
N ALA A 71 -3.02 -15.84 -4.77
CA ALA A 71 -3.02 -14.38 -4.61
C ALA A 71 -3.90 -14.00 -3.42
N ALA A 72 -5.10 -14.58 -3.34
CA ALA A 72 -6.02 -14.37 -2.23
C ALA A 72 -5.41 -14.78 -0.88
N ARG A 73 -4.71 -15.92 -0.82
CA ARG A 73 -3.98 -16.35 0.39
C ARG A 73 -2.87 -15.38 0.77
N ARG A 74 -2.03 -14.98 -0.19
CA ARG A 74 -0.93 -14.03 0.08
C ARG A 74 -1.48 -12.70 0.54
N ALA A 75 -2.46 -12.13 -0.17
CA ALA A 75 -3.11 -10.86 0.19
C ALA A 75 -3.69 -10.90 1.62
N ALA A 76 -4.38 -11.98 2.00
CA ALA A 76 -4.93 -12.12 3.34
C ALA A 76 -3.87 -12.12 4.45
N SER A 77 -2.66 -12.64 4.17
CA SER A 77 -1.58 -12.81 5.14
C SER A 77 -0.50 -11.71 5.12
N LEU A 78 -0.39 -10.93 4.03
CA LEU A 78 0.66 -9.93 3.85
C LEU A 78 0.46 -8.75 4.83
N PRO A 79 1.39 -8.50 5.76
CA PRO A 79 1.32 -7.34 6.64
C PRO A 79 1.51 -6.05 5.85
N ILE A 80 0.56 -5.11 5.99
CA ILE A 80 0.64 -3.78 5.38
C ILE A 80 0.44 -2.72 6.48
N LEU A 81 1.35 -1.76 6.54
CA LEU A 81 1.19 -0.52 7.30
C LEU A 81 1.03 0.65 6.33
N GLN A 82 0.00 1.45 6.52
CA GLN A 82 -0.14 2.73 5.83
C GLN A 82 -0.20 3.86 6.87
N CYS A 83 0.67 4.85 6.75
CA CYS A 83 0.65 6.07 7.56
C CYS A 83 0.31 7.26 6.67
N HIS A 84 -0.50 8.20 7.15
CA HIS A 84 -0.86 9.39 6.37
C HIS A 84 -1.12 10.60 7.26
N GLY A 85 -0.54 11.74 6.90
CA GLY A 85 -0.77 13.02 7.56
C GLY A 85 -2.16 13.57 7.26
N LYS A 86 -2.93 13.98 8.29
CA LYS A 86 -4.26 14.58 8.08
C LYS A 86 -4.21 15.96 7.42
N ASN A 87 -3.05 16.61 7.47
CA ASN A 87 -2.80 17.94 6.92
C ASN A 87 -1.91 17.87 5.67
N ASP A 88 -1.77 16.68 5.07
CA ASP A 88 -1.03 16.50 3.82
C ASP A 88 -1.70 17.29 2.69
N ASP A 89 -0.97 18.29 2.19
CA ASP A 89 -1.36 19.24 1.17
C ASP A 89 -0.93 18.84 -0.25
N VAL A 90 -0.10 17.79 -0.38
CA VAL A 90 0.36 17.26 -1.67
C VAL A 90 -0.45 16.02 -2.05
N VAL A 91 -0.60 15.08 -1.12
CA VAL A 91 -1.42 13.88 -1.26
C VAL A 91 -2.54 13.94 -0.23
N PRO A 92 -3.73 14.42 -0.59
CA PRO A 92 -4.85 14.53 0.33
C PRO A 92 -5.11 13.24 1.12
N TYR A 93 -5.25 13.36 2.44
CA TYR A 93 -5.50 12.24 3.37
C TYR A 93 -6.61 11.27 2.92
N LYS A 94 -7.65 11.79 2.26
CA LYS A 94 -8.74 11.00 1.65
C LYS A 94 -8.25 9.91 0.67
N TYR A 95 -7.10 10.11 0.02
CA TYR A 95 -6.52 9.12 -0.88
C TYR A 95 -5.89 7.96 -0.12
N GLY A 96 -5.30 8.23 1.05
CA GLY A 96 -4.91 7.18 2.01
C GLY A 96 -6.12 6.35 2.42
N GLU A 97 -7.22 6.98 2.83
CA GLU A 97 -8.46 6.28 3.21
C GLU A 97 -9.04 5.41 2.08
N LYS A 98 -9.11 5.95 0.86
CA LYS A 98 -9.55 5.20 -0.33
C LYS A 98 -8.65 3.99 -0.61
N SER A 99 -7.35 4.12 -0.38
CA SER A 99 -6.37 3.04 -0.57
C SER A 99 -6.63 1.90 0.40
N VAL A 100 -6.78 2.21 1.69
CA VAL A 100 -7.12 1.22 2.74
C VAL A 100 -8.43 0.51 2.42
N ASN A 101 -9.46 1.25 2.02
CA ASN A 101 -10.75 0.67 1.66
C ASN A 101 -10.64 -0.28 0.47
N SER A 102 -9.85 0.09 -0.54
CA SER A 102 -9.61 -0.75 -1.72
C SER A 102 -8.84 -2.02 -1.38
N LEU A 103 -7.80 -1.93 -0.55
CA LEU A 103 -7.04 -3.10 -0.04
C LEU A 103 -7.97 -4.03 0.76
N ASN A 104 -8.75 -3.50 1.70
CA ASN A 104 -9.70 -4.30 2.48
C ASN A 104 -10.73 -5.01 1.60
N SER A 105 -11.23 -4.31 0.57
CA SER A 105 -12.20 -4.86 -0.39
C SER A 105 -11.61 -5.93 -1.30
N ALA A 106 -10.31 -5.85 -1.56
CA ALA A 106 -9.56 -6.85 -2.32
C ALA A 106 -9.09 -8.06 -1.48
N GLY A 107 -9.42 -8.11 -0.18
CA GLY A 107 -9.13 -9.26 0.68
C GLY A 107 -7.84 -9.16 1.50
N PHE A 108 -7.17 -8.00 1.52
CA PHE A 108 -6.05 -7.77 2.43
C PHE A 108 -6.58 -7.67 3.85
N ARG A 109 -6.22 -8.63 4.72
CA ARG A 109 -6.74 -8.71 6.10
C ARG A 109 -5.75 -8.24 7.14
N TYR A 110 -4.46 -8.22 6.81
CA TYR A 110 -3.41 -7.80 7.73
C TYR A 110 -2.97 -6.34 7.51
N LEU A 111 -3.94 -5.43 7.48
CA LEU A 111 -3.75 -4.02 7.16
C LEU A 111 -3.87 -3.14 8.41
N THR A 112 -2.92 -2.23 8.61
CA THR A 112 -2.94 -1.21 9.66
C THR A 112 -2.91 0.17 9.00
N PHE A 113 -3.89 1.02 9.28
CA PHE A 113 -3.88 2.42 8.87
C PHE A 113 -3.66 3.33 10.06
N LYS A 114 -2.68 4.23 9.96
CA LYS A 114 -2.24 5.14 11.01
C LYS A 114 -2.38 6.60 10.56
N PRO A 115 -3.45 7.29 10.98
CA PRO A 115 -3.54 8.72 10.77
C PRO A 115 -2.58 9.50 11.66
N LEU A 116 -1.96 10.53 11.12
CA LEU A 116 -1.03 11.42 11.84
C LEU A 116 -1.62 12.83 11.88
N ASP A 117 -2.08 13.24 13.06
CA ASP A 117 -2.67 14.57 13.29
C ASP A 117 -1.62 15.67 13.11
N GLY A 118 -1.96 16.72 12.35
CA GLY A 118 -1.09 17.89 12.15
C GLY A 118 0.09 17.66 11.21
N LEU A 119 0.28 16.45 10.68
CA LEU A 119 1.37 16.15 9.76
C LEU A 119 1.00 16.51 8.31
N GLY A 120 1.88 17.26 7.65
CA GLY A 120 1.81 17.57 6.21
C GLY A 120 2.56 16.52 5.36
N HIS A 121 2.98 16.89 4.15
CA HIS A 121 3.69 15.98 3.24
C HIS A 121 5.18 15.80 3.56
N TYR A 122 5.50 15.28 4.75
CA TYR A 122 6.86 14.99 5.19
C TYR A 122 6.84 13.93 6.28
N THR A 123 8.01 13.38 6.61
CA THR A 123 8.16 12.41 7.69
C THR A 123 8.62 13.05 8.99
N ILE A 124 8.21 12.49 10.14
CA ILE A 124 8.68 12.90 11.47
C ILE A 124 9.30 11.73 12.25
N PRO A 125 10.21 11.97 13.22
CA PRO A 125 10.81 10.89 14.01
C PRO A 125 9.78 9.99 14.71
N LYS A 126 8.66 10.55 15.16
CA LYS A 126 7.56 9.78 15.76
C LYS A 126 7.01 8.72 14.79
N GLU A 127 6.71 9.12 13.56
CA GLU A 127 6.25 8.21 12.50
C GLU A 127 7.28 7.13 12.22
N MET A 128 8.56 7.51 12.07
CA MET A 128 9.63 6.55 11.77
C MET A 128 9.90 5.57 12.91
N ASN A 129 9.75 6.00 14.16
CA ASN A 129 9.81 5.11 15.32
C ASN A 129 8.67 4.09 15.32
N GLU A 130 7.47 4.52 14.95
CA GLU A 130 6.32 3.63 14.82
C GLU A 130 6.50 2.62 13.67
N VAL A 131 7.03 3.06 12.53
CA VAL A 131 7.39 2.17 11.40
C VAL A 131 8.45 1.15 11.82
N SER A 132 9.52 1.60 12.48
CA SER A 132 10.61 0.74 12.95
C SER A 132 10.12 -0.31 13.96
N SER A 133 9.30 0.12 14.92
CA SER A 133 8.66 -0.77 15.90
C SER A 133 7.76 -1.80 15.21
N TRP A 134 6.92 -1.35 14.27
CA TRP A 134 6.02 -2.23 13.54
C TRP A 134 6.80 -3.26 12.70
N LEU A 135 7.82 -2.84 11.96
CA LEU A 135 8.68 -3.75 11.18
C LEU A 135 9.40 -4.75 12.07
N SER A 136 9.95 -4.29 13.21
CA SER A 136 10.65 -5.15 14.16
C SER A 136 9.75 -6.28 14.67
N ALA A 137 8.52 -5.95 15.03
CA ALA A 137 7.52 -6.92 15.50
C ALA A 137 7.07 -7.87 14.37
N ARG A 138 6.90 -7.38 13.14
CA ARG A 138 6.42 -8.20 12.01
C ARG A 138 7.48 -9.12 11.44
N LEU A 139 8.74 -8.71 11.48
CA LEU A 139 9.86 -9.46 10.91
C LEU A 139 10.63 -10.27 11.98
N GLY A 140 10.27 -10.17 13.25
CA GLY A 140 10.92 -10.90 14.34
C GLY A 140 12.34 -10.41 14.64
N LEU A 141 12.59 -9.10 14.49
CA LEU A 141 13.92 -8.50 14.62
C LEU A 141 14.25 -8.07 16.06
N GLU A 142 13.38 -8.33 17.02
CA GLU A 142 13.52 -7.90 18.42
C GLU A 142 14.79 -8.45 19.10
N GLY A 143 15.36 -9.55 18.59
CA GLY A 143 16.60 -10.17 19.09
C GLY A 143 17.92 -9.62 18.52
N TYR A 144 17.90 -8.63 17.62
CA TYR A 144 19.12 -8.09 16.97
C TYR A 144 19.68 -6.81 17.62
N ARG A 145 19.15 -6.40 18.78
CA ARG A 145 19.69 -5.26 19.55
C ARG A 145 20.91 -5.72 20.35
N SER A 146 22.12 -5.56 19.78
CA SER A 146 23.41 -5.65 20.48
C SER A 146 23.76 -4.33 21.15
#